data_AF-A0A9X0CWM1-F1
#
_entry.id   AF-A0A9X0CWM1-F1
#
_cell.length_a   1.000
_cell.length_b   1.000
_cell.length_c   1.000
_cell.angle_alpha   90.00
_cell.angle_beta   90.00
_cell.angle_gamma   90.00
#
_symmetry.space_group_name_H-M   'P 1'
#
loop_
_entity.id
_entity.type
_entity.pdbx_description
1 polymer ?
#
loop_
_entity_poly.entity_id
_entity_poly.type
_entity_poly.pdbx_seq_one_letter_code
_entity_poly.pdbx_strand_id
1 'polypeptide(L)'
;MQRENKSDEWVRLVLRRFRTQLPFESSRSQQNHESREHIKNCIVSLSEHNFTMVVAELARFIKEPSFLCSLPAEKMTLASQSNSITMDTMAQCFERIQTDVQPFLMKF
;
A
#
# COMPACT_ATOMS: atom_id res chain seq x y z
N MET A 1 -10.16 -6.65 27.06
CA MET A 1 -10.36 -6.03 25.72
C MET A 1 -9.12 -5.19 25.41
N GLN A 2 -8.01 -5.81 24.97
CA GLN A 2 -6.70 -5.14 24.81
C GLN A 2 -5.81 -5.75 23.71
N ARG A 3 -6.25 -6.83 23.04
CA ARG A 3 -5.44 -7.55 22.04
C ARG A 3 -5.54 -6.97 20.62
N GLU A 4 -6.68 -6.37 20.25
CA GLU A 4 -6.88 -5.77 18.92
C GLU A 4 -5.97 -4.57 18.66
N ASN A 5 -5.76 -3.71 19.66
CA ASN A 5 -4.96 -2.48 19.48
C ASN A 5 -3.51 -2.73 19.06
N LYS A 6 -2.87 -3.81 19.51
CA LYS A 6 -1.46 -4.10 19.17
C LYS A 6 -1.30 -4.57 17.73
N SER A 7 -2.27 -5.32 17.21
CA SER A 7 -2.23 -5.80 15.82
C SER A 7 -2.39 -4.64 14.85
N ASP A 8 -3.36 -3.76 15.12
CA ASP A 8 -3.64 -2.59 14.30
C ASP A 8 -2.49 -1.58 14.29
N GLU A 9 -1.82 -1.40 15.44
CA GLU A 9 -0.65 -0.53 15.56
C GLU A 9 0.50 -1.03 14.68
N TRP A 10 0.75 -2.35 14.65
CA TRP A 10 1.74 -2.95 13.78
C TRP A 10 1.41 -2.79 12.31
N VAL A 11 0.15 -3.03 11.91
CA VAL A 11 -0.31 -2.83 10.52
C VAL A 11 -0.08 -1.38 10.09
N ARG A 12 -0.46 -0.41 10.93
CA ARG A 12 -0.22 1.02 10.66
C ARG A 12 1.26 1.37 10.59
N LEU A 13 2.11 0.75 11.41
CA LEU A 13 3.55 0.97 11.37
C LEU A 13 4.16 0.51 10.04
N VAL A 14 3.75 -0.67 9.55
CA VAL A 14 4.19 -1.20 8.25
C VAL A 14 3.73 -0.27 7.11
N LEU A 15 2.46 0.14 7.10
CA LEU A 15 1.92 1.07 6.11
C LEU A 15 2.61 2.44 6.15
N ARG A 16 2.97 2.93 7.33
CA ARG A 16 3.73 4.18 7.48
C ARG A 16 5.13 4.05 6.89
N ARG A 17 5.83 2.93 7.14
CA ARG A 17 7.15 2.66 6.54
C ARG A 17 7.05 2.61 5.01
N PHE A 18 6.02 1.94 4.48
CA PHE A 18 5.76 1.93 3.05
C PHE A 18 5.58 3.34 2.49
N ARG A 19 4.72 4.17 3.12
CA ARG A 19 4.50 5.55 2.72
C ARG A 19 5.79 6.36 2.65
N THR A 20 6.67 6.25 3.66
CA THR A 20 7.94 7.00 3.69
C THR A 20 8.92 6.59 2.58
N GLN A 21 8.74 5.41 1.97
CA GLN A 21 9.55 4.93 0.86
C GLN A 21 8.93 5.25 -0.51
N LEU A 22 7.75 5.90 -0.55
CA LEU A 22 7.16 6.35 -1.80
C LEU A 22 8.01 7.48 -2.41
N PRO A 23 8.20 7.51 -3.74
CA PRO A 23 9.03 8.51 -4.42
C PRO A 23 8.73 9.97 -4.05
N PHE A 24 7.46 10.30 -3.76
CA PHE A 24 7.04 11.65 -3.40
C PHE A 24 7.35 12.04 -1.96
N GLU A 25 7.43 11.07 -1.04
CA GLU A 25 7.67 11.28 0.39
C GLU A 25 9.14 11.02 0.76
N SER A 26 9.90 10.34 -0.11
CA SER A 26 11.30 10.02 0.13
C SER A 26 12.20 11.23 -0.08
N SER A 27 12.83 11.68 1.00
CA SER A 27 13.89 12.69 0.97
C SER A 27 15.27 12.12 0.61
N ARG A 28 15.40 10.77 0.55
CA ARG A 28 16.62 10.08 0.14
C ARG A 28 16.37 9.32 -1.16
N SER A 29 17.17 9.64 -2.17
CA SER A 29 17.19 8.96 -3.47
C SER A 29 17.34 7.45 -3.31
N GLN A 30 16.34 6.69 -3.80
CA GLN A 30 16.42 5.31 -4.34
C GLN A 30 17.08 4.20 -3.49
N GLN A 31 17.55 4.48 -2.28
CA GLN A 31 18.58 3.64 -1.65
C GLN A 31 18.14 2.24 -1.20
N ASN A 32 16.86 1.86 -1.26
CA ASN A 32 16.43 0.51 -0.90
C ASN A 32 15.21 0.03 -1.69
N HIS A 33 15.34 -0.08 -3.02
CA HIS A 33 14.30 -0.69 -3.87
C HIS A 33 13.86 -2.08 -3.34
N GLU A 34 14.81 -2.90 -2.94
CA GLU A 34 14.55 -4.22 -2.34
C GLU A 34 13.75 -4.10 -1.02
N SER A 35 14.04 -3.12 -0.16
CA SER A 35 13.26 -2.93 1.07
C SER A 35 11.80 -2.59 0.77
N ARG A 36 11.53 -1.82 -0.30
CA ARG A 36 10.18 -1.45 -0.67
C ARG A 36 9.38 -2.65 -1.13
N GLU A 37 9.96 -3.51 -1.97
CA GLU A 37 9.31 -4.75 -2.42
C GLU A 37 9.01 -5.69 -1.24
N HIS A 38 9.95 -5.84 -0.30
CA HIS A 38 9.69 -6.62 0.92
C HIS A 38 8.54 -6.06 1.76
N ILE A 39 8.47 -4.73 1.93
CA ILE A 39 7.38 -4.08 2.66
C ILE A 39 6.06 -4.22 1.91
N LYS A 40 6.08 -4.11 0.57
CA LYS A 40 4.91 -4.34 -0.28
C LYS A 40 4.35 -5.75 -0.06
N ASN A 41 5.20 -6.76 -0.15
CA ASN A 41 4.82 -8.16 0.08
C ASN A 41 4.27 -8.37 1.50
N CYS A 42 4.85 -7.69 2.51
CA CYS A 42 4.34 -7.70 3.87
C CYS A 42 2.93 -7.10 3.96
N ILE A 43 2.66 -5.97 3.28
CA ILE A 43 1.32 -5.36 3.23
C ILE A 43 0.31 -6.30 2.57
N VAL A 44 0.69 -6.95 1.46
CA VAL A 44 -0.18 -7.92 0.76
C VAL A 44 -0.51 -9.09 1.69
N SER A 45 0.46 -9.63 2.42
CA SER A 45 0.20 -10.69 3.41
C SER A 45 -0.68 -10.22 4.58
N LEU A 46 -0.44 -9.01 5.12
CA LEU A 46 -1.30 -8.44 6.17
C LEU A 46 -2.74 -8.20 5.69
N SER A 47 -2.94 -7.97 4.39
CA SER A 47 -4.26 -7.74 3.82
C SER A 47 -5.18 -8.97 3.93
N GLU A 48 -4.64 -10.18 4.08
CA GLU A 48 -5.41 -11.43 4.26
C GLU A 48 -6.28 -11.40 5.54
N HIS A 49 -5.83 -10.69 6.59
CA HIS A 49 -6.53 -10.62 7.87
C HIS A 49 -6.96 -9.20 8.24
N ASN A 50 -6.41 -8.18 7.59
CA ASN A 50 -6.67 -6.77 7.90
C ASN A 50 -7.09 -5.96 6.66
N PHE A 51 -7.74 -6.60 5.70
CA PHE A 51 -8.05 -6.03 4.38
C PHE A 51 -8.62 -4.62 4.41
N THR A 52 -9.73 -4.41 5.12
CA THR A 52 -10.43 -3.12 5.16
C THR A 52 -9.52 -2.01 5.69
N MET A 53 -8.70 -2.30 6.70
CA MET A 53 -7.74 -1.34 7.24
C MET A 53 -6.62 -1.06 6.24
N VAL A 54 -6.04 -2.10 5.66
CA VAL A 54 -4.93 -1.98 4.70
C VAL A 54 -5.35 -1.16 3.48
N VAL A 55 -6.47 -1.51 2.85
CA VAL A 55 -6.97 -0.81 1.66
C VAL A 55 -7.39 0.62 1.97
N ALA A 56 -8.05 0.86 3.11
CA ALA A 56 -8.44 2.22 3.51
C ALA A 56 -7.23 3.13 3.76
N GLU A 57 -6.16 2.63 4.38
CA GLU A 57 -4.94 3.40 4.57
C GLU A 57 -4.17 3.60 3.26
N LEU A 58 -4.06 2.59 2.39
CA LEU A 58 -3.43 2.73 1.07
C LEU A 58 -4.16 3.77 0.21
N ALA A 59 -5.50 3.77 0.22
CA ALA A 59 -6.29 4.77 -0.50
C ALA A 59 -5.96 6.20 -0.08
N ARG A 60 -5.64 6.44 1.20
CA ARG A 60 -5.23 7.76 1.72
C ARG A 60 -3.86 8.22 1.22
N PHE A 61 -3.04 7.32 0.67
CA PHE A 61 -1.74 7.69 0.12
C PHE A 61 -1.84 8.26 -1.28
N ILE A 62 -2.93 7.94 -2.00
CA ILE A 62 -3.21 8.44 -3.35
C ILE A 62 -3.41 9.94 -3.30
N LYS A 63 -2.67 10.66 -4.16
CA LYS A 63 -2.82 12.10 -4.34
C LYS A 63 -3.88 12.39 -5.40
N GLU A 64 -4.79 13.30 -5.07
CA GLU A 64 -5.84 13.76 -5.97
C GLU A 64 -5.30 14.40 -7.25
N PRO A 65 -5.99 14.27 -8.40
CA PRO A 65 -5.57 14.90 -9.65
C PRO A 65 -5.36 16.42 -9.53
N SER A 66 -6.21 17.11 -8.77
CA SER A 66 -6.08 18.55 -8.53
C SER A 66 -4.78 18.91 -7.80
N PHE A 67 -4.37 18.08 -6.83
CA PHE A 67 -3.09 18.24 -6.15
C PHE A 67 -1.93 17.97 -7.10
N LEU A 68 -1.99 16.90 -7.91
CA LEU A 68 -0.95 16.58 -8.89
C LEU A 68 -0.73 17.73 -9.88
N CYS A 69 -1.80 18.29 -10.43
CA CYS A 69 -1.74 19.42 -11.38
C CYS A 69 -1.20 20.72 -10.75
N SER A 70 -1.24 20.85 -9.42
CA SER A 70 -0.70 22.02 -8.71
C SER A 70 0.80 21.95 -8.45
N LEU A 71 1.44 20.79 -8.68
CA LEU A 71 2.86 20.58 -8.42
C LEU A 71 3.73 20.98 -9.62
N PRO A 72 4.99 21.40 -9.38
CA PRO A 72 6.01 21.44 -10.43
C PRO A 72 6.19 20.07 -11.11
N ALA A 73 6.52 20.04 -12.39
CA ALA A 73 6.57 18.82 -13.21
C ALA A 73 7.37 17.66 -12.59
N GLU A 74 8.52 17.96 -11.97
CA GLU A 74 9.35 16.96 -11.28
C GLU A 74 8.61 16.33 -10.09
N LYS A 75 8.01 17.16 -9.24
CA LYS A 75 7.22 16.69 -8.08
C LYS A 75 5.93 15.97 -8.51
N MET A 76 5.29 16.44 -9.57
CA MET A 76 4.12 15.77 -10.17
C MET A 76 4.49 14.35 -10.65
N THR A 77 5.67 14.19 -11.25
CA THR A 77 6.17 12.88 -11.71
C THR A 77 6.38 11.93 -10.54
N LEU A 78 7.04 12.38 -9.47
CA LEU A 78 7.24 11.57 -8.25
C LEU A 78 5.92 11.22 -7.54
N ALA A 79 4.98 12.16 -7.47
CA ALA A 79 3.64 11.93 -6.93
C ALA A 79 2.85 10.90 -7.75
N SER A 80 2.91 11.01 -9.08
CA SER A 80 2.27 10.07 -10.01
C SER A 80 2.87 8.66 -9.88
N GLN A 81 4.19 8.55 -9.78
CA GLN A 81 4.87 7.28 -9.52
C GLN A 81 4.44 6.67 -8.17
N SER A 82 4.29 7.50 -7.13
CA SER A 82 3.82 7.06 -5.81
C SER A 82 2.39 6.54 -5.85
N ASN A 83 1.49 7.22 -6.59
CA ASN A 83 0.13 6.74 -6.83
C ASN A 83 0.14 5.39 -7.55
N SER A 84 0.96 5.22 -8.60
CA SER A 84 1.06 3.96 -9.34
C SER A 84 1.50 2.79 -8.45
N ILE A 85 2.53 2.98 -7.62
CA ILE A 85 3.01 1.96 -6.68
C ILE A 85 1.93 1.61 -5.65
N THR A 86 1.23 2.61 -5.14
CA THR A 86 0.15 2.42 -4.17
C THR A 86 -1.01 1.63 -4.79
N MET A 87 -1.43 1.99 -6.01
CA MET A 87 -2.50 1.29 -6.73
C MET A 87 -2.10 -0.16 -7.09
N ASP A 88 -0.87 -0.40 -7.52
CA ASP A 88 -0.33 -1.76 -7.75
C ASP A 88 -0.38 -2.62 -6.49
N THR A 89 0.00 -2.03 -5.35
CA THR A 89 -0.07 -2.71 -4.05
C THR A 89 -1.51 -3.03 -3.65
N MET A 90 -2.45 -2.10 -3.88
CA MET A 90 -3.87 -2.33 -3.64
C MET A 90 -4.38 -3.46 -4.53
N ALA A 91 -4.05 -3.47 -5.83
CA ALA A 91 -4.45 -4.51 -6.77
C ALA A 91 -4.00 -5.90 -6.29
N GLN A 92 -2.75 -6.04 -5.84
CA GLN A 92 -2.25 -7.30 -5.28
C GLN A 92 -3.00 -7.72 -3.99
N CYS A 93 -3.40 -6.77 -3.14
CA CYS A 93 -4.25 -7.08 -1.99
C CYS A 93 -5.62 -7.63 -2.43
N PHE A 94 -6.23 -7.07 -3.49
CA PHE A 94 -7.50 -7.56 -4.04
C PHE A 94 -7.37 -8.95 -4.65
N GLU A 95 -6.32 -9.20 -5.45
CA GLU A 95 -6.04 -10.50 -6.05
C GLU A 95 -5.86 -11.59 -4.99
N ARG A 96 -5.16 -11.25 -3.90
CA ARG A 96 -4.91 -12.19 -2.81
C ARG A 96 -6.20 -12.67 -2.14
N ILE A 97 -7.16 -11.78 -1.94
CA ILE A 97 -8.48 -12.15 -1.42
C ILE A 97 -9.28 -12.99 -2.42
N GLN A 98 -9.19 -12.69 -3.72
CA GLN A 98 -9.88 -13.49 -4.73
C GLN A 98 -9.35 -14.93 -4.78
N THR A 99 -8.06 -15.15 -4.54
CA THR A 99 -7.47 -16.50 -4.49
C THR A 99 -7.96 -17.35 -3.32
N ASP A 100 -8.47 -16.76 -2.24
CA ASP A 100 -9.05 -17.51 -1.11
C ASP A 100 -10.52 -17.90 -1.33
N VAL A 101 -11.21 -17.26 -2.27
CA VAL A 101 -12.63 -17.56 -2.60
C VAL A 101 -12.76 -18.61 -3.71
N GLN A 102 -11.78 -18.68 -4.62
CA GLN A 102 -11.77 -19.65 -5.73
C GLN A 102 -11.69 -21.15 -5.35
N PRO A 103 -11.10 -21.61 -4.23
CA PRO A 103 -11.07 -23.04 -3.88
C PRO A 103 -12.46 -23.62 -3.56
N PHE A 104 -13.46 -22.77 -3.28
CA PHE A 104 -14.81 -23.20 -2.91
C PHE A 104 -15.78 -23.34 -4.09
N LEU A 105 -15.47 -22.73 -5.25
CA LEU A 105 -16.38 -22.73 -6.41
C LEU A 105 -16.06 -23.79 -7.48
N MET A 106 -14.96 -24.53 -7.35
CA MET A 106 -14.62 -25.64 -8.25
C MET A 106 -14.98 -27.04 -7.70
N LYS A 107 -15.97 -27.12 -6.78
CA LYS A 107 -16.46 -28.39 -6.20
C LYS A 107 -17.94 -28.70 -6.48
N PHE A 108 -18.55 -28.05 -7.47
CA PHE A 108 -19.91 -28.38 -7.92
C PHE A 108 -19.92 -28.67 -9.42
#